data_AF-A0AAD6IJM1-F1
#
_entry.id   AF-A0AAD6IJM1-F1
#
_cell.length_a   1.000
_cell.length_b   1.000
_cell.length_c   1.000
_cell.angle_alpha   90.00
_cell.angle_beta   90.00
_cell.angle_gamma   90.00
#
_symmetry.space_group_name_H-M   'P 1'
#
loop_
_entity.id
_entity.type
_entity.pdbx_description
1 polymer ?
#
loop_
_entity_poly.entity_id
_entity_poly.type
_entity_poly.pdbx_seq_one_letter_code
_entity_poly.pdbx_strand_id
1 'polypeptide(L)'
;YKIELFENWHQAGDHAATAEELSKLVPCETALLERLLRHLASNYMLKEPPIGVFEPTPFTKSLLQPVFASNQVSVTLKYSTRYDATLPCFFKMPEYLAKTGYRLPLDSAGGVF
;
A
#
# COMPACT_ATOMS: atom_id res chain seq x y z
N TYR A 1 -8.74 -0.97 9.64
CA TYR A 1 -9.77 -1.01 8.59
C TYR A 1 -9.08 -0.62 7.29
N LYS A 2 -9.17 -1.43 6.22
CA LYS A 2 -8.58 -1.14 4.91
C LYS A 2 -9.67 -0.59 4.00
N ILE A 3 -9.35 0.37 3.14
CA ILE A 3 -10.36 1.08 2.31
C ILE A 3 -10.60 0.44 0.95
N GLU A 4 -9.76 -0.52 0.52
CA GLU A 4 -9.93 -1.33 -0.71
C GLU A 4 -10.22 -0.53 -1.99
N LEU A 5 -9.58 0.64 -2.12
CA LEU A 5 -9.82 1.57 -3.23
C LEU A 5 -9.48 0.97 -4.59
N PHE A 6 -8.30 0.40 -4.74
CA PHE A 6 -7.83 -0.07 -6.04
C PHE A 6 -8.57 -1.31 -6.51
N GLU A 7 -9.08 -2.11 -5.58
CA GLU A 7 -9.93 -3.25 -5.80
C GLU A 7 -11.25 -2.84 -6.41
N ASN A 8 -11.94 -1.93 -5.72
CA ASN A 8 -13.25 -1.45 -6.12
C ASN A 8 -13.14 -0.65 -7.42
N TRP A 9 -12.06 0.11 -7.59
CA TRP A 9 -11.79 0.84 -8.83
C TRP A 9 -11.47 -0.10 -10.01
N HIS A 10 -10.73 -1.17 -9.78
CA HIS A 10 -10.48 -2.18 -10.80
C HIS A 10 -11.75 -2.91 -11.23
N GLN A 11 -12.59 -3.29 -10.27
CA GLN A 11 -13.91 -3.87 -10.55
C GLN A 11 -14.83 -2.91 -11.31
N ALA A 12 -14.68 -1.60 -11.09
CA ALA A 12 -15.39 -0.55 -11.82
C ALA A 12 -14.78 -0.22 -13.20
N GLY A 13 -13.70 -0.89 -13.61
CA GLY A 13 -13.12 -0.80 -14.96
C GLY A 13 -11.86 0.04 -15.11
N ASP A 14 -11.23 0.48 -14.01
CA ASP A 14 -9.98 1.27 -14.02
C ASP A 14 -10.04 2.56 -14.88
N HIS A 15 -11.22 3.11 -15.09
CA HIS A 15 -11.39 4.34 -15.87
C HIS A 15 -10.84 5.55 -15.11
N ALA A 16 -10.40 6.55 -15.85
CA ALA A 16 -10.01 7.83 -15.26
C ALA A 16 -11.20 8.45 -14.52
N ALA A 17 -11.00 8.83 -13.26
CA ALA A 17 -12.09 9.24 -12.36
C ALA A 17 -11.67 10.37 -11.41
N THR A 18 -12.62 11.18 -10.98
CA THR A 18 -12.38 12.23 -9.97
C THR A 18 -12.38 11.68 -8.54
N ALA A 19 -11.92 12.47 -7.59
CA ALA A 19 -12.00 12.11 -6.17
C ALA A 19 -13.45 11.91 -5.71
N GLU A 20 -14.41 12.69 -6.22
CA GLU A 20 -15.84 12.55 -5.93
C GLU A 20 -16.38 11.20 -6.41
N GLU A 21 -16.00 10.78 -7.61
CA GLU A 21 -16.43 9.49 -8.17
C GLU A 21 -15.82 8.33 -7.39
N LEU A 22 -14.53 8.41 -7.07
CA LEU A 22 -13.82 7.38 -6.31
C LEU A 22 -14.28 7.29 -4.85
N SER A 23 -14.70 8.42 -4.25
CA SER A 23 -15.25 8.42 -2.88
C SER A 23 -16.58 7.68 -2.76
N LYS A 24 -17.26 7.38 -3.88
CA LYS A 24 -18.46 6.53 -3.89
C LYS A 24 -18.12 5.05 -3.78
N LEU A 25 -16.89 4.66 -4.09
CA LEU A 25 -16.42 3.27 -4.07
C LEU A 25 -15.90 2.84 -2.69
N VAL A 26 -15.59 3.79 -1.82
CA VAL A 26 -14.94 3.54 -0.53
C VAL A 26 -15.47 4.47 0.55
N PRO A 27 -15.53 4.04 1.82
CA PRO A 27 -15.97 4.90 2.93
C PRO A 27 -14.84 5.87 3.34
N CYS A 28 -14.49 6.80 2.46
CA CYS A 28 -13.46 7.82 2.69
C CYS A 28 -14.00 9.21 2.33
N GLU A 29 -13.70 10.21 3.16
CA GLU A 29 -14.04 11.60 2.87
C GLU A 29 -13.35 12.06 1.57
N THR A 30 -14.11 12.69 0.68
CA THR A 30 -13.62 13.09 -0.65
C THR A 30 -12.37 13.97 -0.59
N ALA A 31 -12.32 14.97 0.31
CA ALA A 31 -11.17 15.86 0.43
C ALA A 31 -9.91 15.13 0.94
N LEU A 32 -10.06 14.15 1.83
CA LEU A 32 -8.96 13.29 2.26
C LEU A 32 -8.51 12.38 1.12
N LEU A 33 -9.46 11.77 0.42
CA LEU A 33 -9.18 10.89 -0.70
C LEU A 33 -8.43 11.64 -1.82
N GLU A 34 -8.84 12.86 -2.15
CA GLU A 34 -8.17 13.70 -3.14
C GLU A 34 -6.70 13.96 -2.76
N ARG A 35 -6.42 14.27 -1.49
CA ARG A 35 -5.05 14.47 -1.00
C ARG A 35 -4.20 13.22 -1.15
N LEU A 36 -4.78 12.05 -0.88
CA LEU A 36 -4.11 10.76 -1.06
C LEU A 36 -3.85 10.46 -2.54
N LEU A 37 -4.84 10.71 -3.41
CA LEU A 37 -4.72 10.50 -4.85
C LEU A 37 -3.63 11.39 -5.47
N ARG A 38 -3.56 12.68 -5.09
CA ARG A 38 -2.47 13.58 -5.51
C ARG A 38 -1.11 13.11 -5.02
N HIS A 39 -1.02 12.63 -3.78
CA HIS A 39 0.21 12.05 -3.25
C HIS A 39 0.65 10.81 -4.05
N LEU A 40 -0.28 9.92 -4.38
CA LEU A 40 -0.03 8.74 -5.20
C LEU A 40 0.38 9.12 -6.64
N ALA A 41 -0.27 10.14 -7.23
CA ALA A 41 0.09 10.67 -8.54
C ALA A 41 1.53 11.22 -8.56
N SER A 42 1.92 11.97 -7.52
CA SER A 42 3.29 12.50 -7.40
C SER A 42 4.38 11.41 -7.28
N ASN A 43 4.00 10.19 -6.86
CA ASN A 43 4.89 9.03 -6.77
C ASN A 43 4.74 8.07 -7.96
N TYR A 44 4.11 8.50 -9.06
CA TYR A 44 3.89 7.71 -10.28
C TYR A 44 3.02 6.45 -10.08
N MET A 45 2.29 6.38 -8.97
CA MET A 45 1.29 5.33 -8.75
C MET A 45 0.03 5.63 -9.56
N LEU A 46 -0.33 6.89 -9.69
CA LEU A 46 -1.43 7.34 -10.54
C LEU A 46 -0.89 8.30 -11.60
N LYS A 47 -1.64 8.45 -12.69
CA LYS A 47 -1.54 9.60 -13.58
C LYS A 47 -2.63 10.59 -13.20
N GLU A 48 -2.34 11.87 -13.38
CA GLU A 48 -3.33 12.95 -13.32
C GLU A 48 -3.36 13.64 -14.69
N PRO A 49 -4.04 13.06 -15.71
CA PRO A 49 -3.96 13.58 -17.07
C PRO A 49 -4.61 14.97 -17.20
N PRO A 50 -5.89 15.15 -16.79
CA PRO A 50 -6.42 16.44 -16.34
C PRO A 50 -6.21 16.65 -14.83
N ILE A 51 -6.09 17.91 -14.40
CA ILE A 51 -6.07 18.24 -12.97
C ILE A 51 -7.35 17.74 -12.28
N GLY A 52 -7.20 17.06 -11.14
CA GLY A 52 -8.31 16.48 -10.37
C GLY A 52 -8.91 15.20 -10.92
N VAL A 53 -8.38 14.66 -12.02
CA VAL A 53 -8.81 13.38 -12.61
C VAL A 53 -7.65 12.40 -12.52
N PHE A 54 -7.88 11.21 -11.98
CA PHE A 54 -6.83 10.25 -11.70
C PHE A 54 -7.02 8.97 -12.51
N GLU A 55 -5.94 8.33 -12.93
CA GLU A 55 -5.95 7.05 -13.64
C GLU A 55 -4.86 6.11 -13.10
N PRO A 56 -5.15 4.82 -12.87
CA PRO A 56 -4.13 3.85 -12.44
C PRO A 56 -3.06 3.61 -13.52
N THR A 57 -1.79 3.66 -13.14
CA THR A 57 -0.69 3.31 -14.05
C THR A 57 -0.61 1.80 -14.29
N PRO A 58 0.08 1.34 -15.36
CA PRO A 58 0.36 -0.08 -15.54
C PRO A 58 1.07 -0.72 -14.33
N PHE A 59 1.94 0.05 -13.66
CA PHE A 59 2.58 -0.38 -12.42
C PHE A 59 1.54 -0.67 -11.34
N THR A 60 0.64 0.27 -11.06
CA THR A 60 -0.44 0.10 -10.07
C THR A 60 -1.38 -1.04 -10.40
N LYS A 61 -1.75 -1.21 -11.68
CA LYS A 61 -2.55 -2.35 -12.13
C LYS A 61 -1.83 -3.69 -11.93
N SER A 62 -0.51 -3.73 -12.12
CA SER A 62 0.26 -4.95 -11.89
C SER A 62 0.26 -5.38 -10.42
N LEU A 63 0.11 -4.43 -9.49
CA LEU A 63 0.02 -4.72 -8.06
C LEU A 63 -1.26 -5.49 -7.68
N LEU A 64 -2.28 -5.55 -8.57
CA LEU A 64 -3.53 -6.32 -8.38
C LEU A 64 -3.37 -7.79 -8.76
N GLN A 65 -2.30 -8.14 -9.49
CA GLN A 65 -2.15 -9.47 -10.05
C GLN A 65 -1.89 -10.52 -8.97
N PRO A 66 -2.40 -11.77 -9.11
CA PRO A 66 -2.27 -12.83 -8.10
C PRO A 66 -0.82 -13.17 -7.70
N VAL A 67 0.14 -13.00 -8.61
CA VAL A 67 1.57 -13.20 -8.32
C VAL A 67 2.11 -12.20 -7.28
N PHE A 68 1.47 -11.03 -7.20
CA PHE A 68 1.74 -9.98 -6.23
C PHE A 68 0.70 -9.96 -5.08
N ALA A 69 -0.46 -10.59 -5.28
CA ALA A 69 -1.55 -10.75 -4.33
C ALA A 69 -1.65 -12.23 -3.87
N SER A 70 -0.73 -12.65 -2.99
CA SER A 70 -0.78 -14.01 -2.43
C SER A 70 -2.03 -14.20 -1.56
N ASN A 71 -2.93 -15.07 -2.01
CA ASN A 71 -4.08 -15.65 -1.29
C ASN A 71 -5.13 -14.65 -0.80
N GLN A 72 -6.05 -14.32 -1.72
CA GLN A 72 -7.31 -13.59 -1.57
C GLN A 72 -7.19 -12.16 -1.00
N VAL A 73 -7.73 -11.22 -1.80
CA VAL A 73 -7.74 -9.75 -1.62
C VAL A 73 -6.47 -9.06 -2.16
N SER A 74 -6.54 -8.81 -3.47
CA SER A 74 -6.06 -7.68 -4.31
C SER A 74 -5.27 -6.50 -3.67
N VAL A 75 -4.48 -5.76 -4.50
CA VAL A 75 -3.65 -4.53 -4.24
C VAL A 75 -3.28 -4.25 -2.79
N THR A 76 -2.93 -5.33 -2.14
CA THR A 76 -2.35 -5.36 -0.83
C THR A 76 -0.99 -5.98 -1.02
N LEU A 77 -0.18 -5.39 -1.90
CA LEU A 77 1.24 -5.70 -1.98
C LEU A 77 1.85 -5.44 -0.60
N LYS A 78 1.87 -6.47 0.24
CA LYS A 78 2.60 -6.57 1.49
C LYS A 78 2.08 -5.80 2.72
N TYR A 79 0.81 -5.43 2.84
CA TYR A 79 0.36 -4.91 4.15
C TYR A 79 0.42 -5.98 5.24
N SER A 80 0.08 -7.25 4.99
CA SER A 80 0.18 -8.25 6.05
C SER A 80 1.62 -8.62 6.39
N THR A 81 2.38 -9.20 5.46
CA THR A 81 3.74 -9.65 5.82
C THR A 81 4.71 -8.48 6.01
N ARG A 82 4.63 -7.38 5.24
CA ARG A 82 5.60 -6.29 5.42
C ARG A 82 5.22 -5.27 6.47
N TYR A 83 3.97 -4.83 6.57
CA TYR A 83 3.60 -3.88 7.62
C TYR A 83 3.30 -4.59 8.94
N ASP A 84 2.75 -5.82 8.94
CA ASP A 84 2.48 -6.52 10.22
C ASP A 84 3.70 -7.30 10.74
N ALA A 85 4.61 -7.78 9.88
CA ALA A 85 5.80 -8.54 10.35
C ALA A 85 7.13 -7.82 10.08
N THR A 86 7.46 -7.43 8.84
CA THR A 86 8.84 -6.93 8.58
C THR A 86 9.11 -5.51 9.06
N LEU A 87 8.14 -4.62 8.99
CA LEU A 87 8.30 -3.20 9.35
C LEU A 87 8.49 -3.04 10.86
N PRO A 88 7.74 -3.73 11.74
CA PRO A 88 8.03 -3.76 13.16
C PRO A 88 9.44 -4.29 13.44
N CYS A 89 9.88 -5.32 12.71
CA CYS A 89 11.23 -5.85 12.86
C CYS A 89 12.30 -4.82 12.48
N PHE A 90 12.17 -4.15 11.33
CA PHE A 90 13.10 -3.08 10.94
C PHE A 90 13.08 -1.92 11.93
N PHE A 91 11.91 -1.56 12.45
CA PHE A 91 11.76 -0.51 13.45
C PHE A 91 12.45 -0.86 14.77
N LYS A 92 12.40 -2.13 15.19
CA LYS A 92 13.02 -2.62 16.44
C LYS A 92 14.48 -3.02 16.30
N MET A 93 14.97 -3.20 15.07
CA MET A 93 16.33 -3.65 14.80
C MET A 93 17.42 -2.75 15.41
N PRO A 94 17.34 -1.41 15.37
CA PRO A 94 18.34 -0.56 16.01
C PRO A 94 18.41 -0.77 17.53
N GLU A 95 17.27 -0.84 18.21
CA GLU A 95 17.19 -1.09 19.66
C GLU A 95 17.73 -2.47 20.03
N TYR A 96 17.38 -3.49 19.24
CA TYR A 96 17.84 -4.86 19.44
C TYR A 96 19.37 -4.97 19.28
N LEU A 97 19.93 -4.43 18.20
CA LEU A 97 21.38 -4.48 17.93
C LEU A 97 22.17 -3.73 18.99
N ALA A 98 21.66 -2.59 19.48
CA ALA A 98 22.28 -1.88 20.59
C ALA A 98 22.31 -2.74 21.87
N LYS A 99 21.21 -3.42 22.21
CA LYS A 99 21.12 -4.32 23.39
C LYS A 99 22.06 -5.51 23.30
N THR A 100 22.26 -6.07 22.11
CA THR A 100 23.13 -7.24 21.92
C THR A 100 24.60 -6.87 21.74
N GLY A 101 24.95 -5.58 21.72
CA GLY A 101 26.30 -5.12 21.41
C GLY A 101 26.71 -5.45 19.98
N TYR A 102 25.74 -5.43 19.05
CA TYR A 102 25.92 -5.76 17.63
C TYR A 102 26.48 -7.17 17.37
N ARG A 103 26.22 -8.12 18.30
CA ARG A 103 26.59 -9.53 18.11
C ARG A 103 25.72 -10.19 17.05
N LEU A 104 26.31 -11.17 16.36
CA LEU A 104 25.62 -11.96 15.34
C LEU A 104 24.48 -12.77 15.99
N PRO A 105 23.21 -12.62 15.54
CA PRO A 105 22.10 -13.39 16.05
C PRO A 105 22.13 -14.80 15.43
N LEU A 106 22.85 -15.71 16.07
CA LEU A 106 22.95 -17.13 15.66
C LEU A 106 21.83 -18.00 16.25
N ASP A 107 21.09 -17.48 17.23
CA ASP A 107 19.99 -18.17 17.88
C ASP A 107 18.66 -17.81 17.23
N SER A 108 17.92 -18.82 16.77
CA SER A 108 16.60 -18.66 16.18
C SER A 108 15.54 -18.21 17.19
N ALA A 109 15.77 -18.40 18.49
CA ALA A 109 14.90 -17.93 19.57
C ALA A 109 15.22 -16.48 20.02
N GLY A 110 16.36 -15.94 19.59
CA GLY A 110 16.87 -14.63 20.02
C GLY A 110 16.78 -13.56 18.93
N GLY A 111 15.81 -13.62 18.03
CA GLY A 111 15.66 -12.68 16.91
C GLY A 111 15.02 -11.34 17.26
N VAL A 112 14.82 -10.49 16.25
CA VAL A 112 14.12 -9.19 16.36
C VAL A 112 12.58 -9.36 16.33
N PHE A 113 12.11 -10.61 16.21
CA PHE A 113 10.71 -11.01 16.05
C PHE A 113 10.03 -11.27 17.40
#